data_AF-A0A2V6CQQ0-F1
#
_entry.id   AF-A0A2V6CQQ0-F1
#
_cell.length_a   1.000
_cell.length_b   1.000
_cell.length_c   1.000
_cell.angle_alpha   90.00
_cell.angle_beta   90.00
_cell.angle_gamma   90.00
#
_symmetry.space_group_name_H-M   'P 1'
#
loop_
_entity.id
_entity.type
_entity.pdbx_description
1 polymer ?
#
loop_
_entity_poly.entity_id
_entity_poly.type
_entity_poly.pdbx_seq_one_letter_code
_entity_poly.pdbx_strand_id
1 'polypeptide(L)'
;MILLLVTVPFVFRSQLAKLIALIQMAKIKKLGPIEFEQNPPIAEIIALVTQQVQESVVFEYLNQFLVLRTKNLLAVLARNNDGLSIADFRSLALSFGVPPENVDVTISAIVQANCAHIQNERILSTVLGQRYVQVGLRLA
;
A
#
# COMPACT_ATOMS: atom_id res chain seq x y z
N MET A 1 -2.48 -15.44 21.50
CA MET A 1 -2.82 -15.99 20.17
C MET A 1 -2.42 -14.99 19.09
N ILE A 2 -1.18 -15.02 18.62
CA ILE A 2 -0.68 -14.11 17.56
C ILE A 2 -0.15 -14.89 16.33
N LEU A 3 -0.13 -16.23 16.40
CA LEU A 3 0.41 -17.09 15.34
C LEU A 3 -0.55 -17.40 14.15
N LEU A 4 -1.79 -16.90 14.16
CA LEU A 4 -2.80 -17.30 13.16
C LEU A 4 -2.95 -16.36 11.95
N LEU A 5 -2.31 -15.18 11.94
CA LEU A 5 -2.44 -14.21 10.85
C LEU A 5 -1.40 -14.35 9.73
N VAL A 6 -0.33 -15.12 9.95
CA VAL A 6 0.78 -15.28 8.98
C VAL A 6 0.51 -16.40 7.96
N THR A 7 -0.41 -17.32 8.23
CA THR A 7 -0.63 -18.50 7.37
C THR A 7 -1.68 -18.30 6.28
N VAL A 8 -2.50 -17.25 6.35
CA VAL A 8 -3.59 -17.02 5.39
C VAL A 8 -3.08 -16.90 3.94
N PRO A 9 -2.04 -16.10 3.60
CA PRO A 9 -1.59 -16.04 2.21
C PRO A 9 -0.89 -17.33 1.73
N PHE A 10 -0.48 -18.22 2.63
CA PHE A 10 0.19 -19.48 2.28
C PHE A 10 -0.80 -20.63 2.03
N VAL A 11 -1.89 -20.70 2.80
CA VAL A 11 -2.90 -21.75 2.69
C VAL A 11 -3.76 -21.59 1.42
N PHE A 12 -3.99 -20.36 0.95
CA PHE A 12 -4.82 -20.10 -0.23
C PHE A 12 -4.11 -20.24 -1.58
N ARG A 13 -2.79 -20.43 -1.65
CA ARG A 13 -2.10 -20.65 -2.95
C ARG A 13 -2.65 -21.86 -3.70
N SER A 14 -2.89 -22.95 -3.00
CA SER A 14 -3.47 -24.17 -3.57
C SER A 14 -4.93 -23.99 -3.99
N GLN A 15 -5.69 -23.17 -3.26
CA GLN A 15 -7.10 -22.90 -3.55
C GLN A 15 -7.27 -21.90 -4.70
N LEU A 16 -6.38 -20.91 -4.82
CA LEU A 16 -6.32 -20.01 -5.98
C LEU A 16 -5.91 -20.76 -7.24
N ALA A 17 -4.93 -21.67 -7.15
CA ALA A 17 -4.58 -22.54 -8.28
C ALA A 17 -5.76 -23.42 -8.71
N LYS A 18 -6.54 -23.96 -7.76
CA LYS A 18 -7.77 -24.71 -8.04
C LYS A 18 -8.89 -23.84 -8.63
N LEU A 19 -9.07 -22.61 -8.13
CA LEU A 19 -10.03 -21.66 -8.68
C LEU A 19 -9.65 -21.27 -10.11
N ILE A 20 -8.35 -21.06 -10.38
CA ILE A 20 -7.82 -20.76 -11.71
C ILE A 20 -8.00 -21.97 -12.64
N ALA A 21 -7.71 -23.19 -12.18
CA ALA A 21 -7.98 -24.40 -12.93
C ALA A 21 -9.47 -24.56 -13.25
N LEU A 22 -10.36 -24.22 -12.31
CA LEU A 22 -11.82 -24.20 -12.53
C LEU A 22 -12.24 -23.13 -13.53
N ILE A 23 -11.68 -21.92 -13.49
CA ILE A 23 -11.93 -20.84 -14.45
C ILE A 23 -11.45 -21.23 -15.85
N GLN A 24 -10.29 -21.89 -15.96
CA GLN A 24 -9.73 -22.43 -17.20
C GLN A 24 -10.60 -23.56 -17.77
N MET A 25 -11.03 -24.51 -16.91
CA MET A 25 -11.94 -25.60 -17.31
C MET A 25 -13.32 -25.08 -17.72
N ALA A 26 -13.83 -24.06 -17.04
CA ALA A 26 -15.13 -23.45 -17.30
C ALA A 26 -15.14 -22.50 -18.51
N LYS A 27 -14.00 -22.27 -19.19
CA LYS A 27 -13.86 -21.35 -20.33
C LYS A 27 -14.51 -19.99 -20.07
N ILE A 28 -14.34 -19.46 -18.85
CA ILE A 28 -14.95 -18.19 -18.47
C ILE A 28 -14.26 -17.08 -19.28
N LYS A 29 -14.98 -16.58 -20.29
CA LYS A 29 -14.49 -15.54 -21.22
C LYS A 29 -14.46 -14.14 -20.62
N LYS A 30 -15.04 -13.97 -19.43
CA LYS A 30 -15.25 -12.66 -18.81
C LYS A 30 -15.15 -12.72 -17.30
N LEU A 31 -14.27 -11.91 -16.72
CA LEU A 31 -14.20 -11.70 -15.27
C LEU A 31 -14.25 -10.19 -15.02
N GLY A 32 -15.44 -9.69 -14.66
CA GLY A 32 -15.69 -8.24 -14.55
C GLY A 32 -15.56 -7.52 -15.91
N PRO A 33 -14.86 -6.38 -16.00
CA PRO A 33 -14.72 -5.60 -17.24
C PRO A 33 -13.69 -6.17 -18.24
N ILE A 34 -13.08 -7.32 -17.96
CA ILE A 34 -12.01 -7.90 -18.78
C ILE A 34 -12.60 -9.02 -19.66
N GLU A 35 -12.41 -8.92 -20.97
CA GLU A 35 -12.78 -9.93 -21.96
C GLU A 35 -11.53 -10.66 -22.46
N PHE A 36 -11.50 -11.99 -22.34
CA PHE A 36 -10.35 -12.83 -22.73
C PHE A 36 -10.55 -13.31 -24.17
N GLU A 37 -10.13 -12.51 -25.15
CA GLU A 37 -10.52 -12.76 -26.56
C GLU A 37 -9.78 -13.92 -27.25
N GLN A 38 -8.52 -14.24 -26.92
CA GLN A 38 -7.81 -15.38 -27.53
C GLN A 38 -6.48 -15.60 -26.81
N ASN A 39 -6.29 -16.81 -26.25
CA ASN A 39 -5.17 -17.22 -25.40
C ASN A 39 -5.02 -16.42 -24.09
N PRO A 40 -5.07 -17.07 -22.92
CA PRO A 40 -5.00 -16.34 -21.67
C PRO A 40 -3.57 -15.80 -21.48
N PRO A 41 -3.34 -14.50 -21.25
CA PRO A 41 -2.06 -14.01 -20.76
C PRO A 41 -1.96 -14.35 -19.28
N ILE A 42 -1.82 -15.66 -18.99
CA ILE A 42 -1.93 -16.22 -17.64
C ILE A 42 -0.87 -15.60 -16.73
N ALA A 43 0.37 -15.46 -17.21
CA ALA A 43 1.48 -14.98 -16.39
C ALA A 43 1.35 -13.49 -16.02
N GLU A 44 1.00 -12.63 -16.98
CA GLU A 44 0.88 -11.19 -16.76
C GLU A 44 -0.34 -10.84 -15.89
N ILE A 45 -1.48 -11.50 -16.14
CA ILE A 45 -2.67 -11.33 -15.29
C ILE A 45 -2.41 -11.86 -13.88
N ILE A 46 -1.75 -13.02 -13.73
CA ILE A 46 -1.39 -13.55 -12.41
C ILE A 46 -0.42 -12.61 -11.69
N ALA A 47 0.58 -12.07 -12.38
CA ALA A 47 1.51 -11.11 -11.79
C ALA A 47 0.79 -9.85 -11.32
N LEU A 48 -0.10 -9.29 -12.14
CA LEU A 48 -0.91 -8.12 -11.82
C LEU A 48 -1.84 -8.38 -10.62
N VAL A 49 -2.57 -9.49 -10.62
CA VAL A 49 -3.47 -9.88 -9.52
C VAL A 49 -2.67 -10.15 -8.24
N THR A 50 -1.52 -10.81 -8.34
CA THR A 50 -0.65 -11.08 -7.19
C THR A 50 -0.12 -9.78 -6.59
N GLN A 51 0.33 -8.84 -7.43
CA GLN A 51 0.77 -7.52 -7.00
C GLN A 51 -0.36 -6.75 -6.31
N GLN A 52 -1.56 -6.75 -6.88
CA GLN A 52 -2.71 -6.04 -6.32
C GLN A 52 -3.17 -6.64 -4.98
N VAL A 53 -3.12 -7.97 -4.84
CA VAL A 53 -3.41 -8.65 -3.56
C VAL A 53 -2.35 -8.31 -2.51
N GLN A 54 -1.07 -8.29 -2.88
CA GLN A 54 0.02 -7.88 -1.99
C GLN A 54 -0.14 -6.42 -1.54
N GLU A 55 -0.42 -5.50 -2.47
CA GLU A 55 -0.70 -4.10 -2.16
C GLU A 55 -1.91 -3.95 -1.22
N SER A 56 -3.00 -4.70 -1.47
CA SER A 56 -4.17 -4.65 -0.60
C SER A 56 -3.87 -5.07 0.84
N VAL A 57 -3.04 -6.10 1.05
CA VAL A 57 -2.64 -6.54 2.40
C VAL A 57 -1.76 -5.48 3.07
N VAL A 58 -0.80 -4.91 2.34
CA VAL A 58 0.07 -3.85 2.85
C VAL A 58 -0.73 -2.60 3.19
N PHE A 59 -1.67 -2.18 2.35
CA PHE A 59 -2.49 -1.00 2.59
C PHE A 59 -3.43 -1.17 3.78
N GLU A 60 -3.98 -2.37 3.98
CA GLU A 60 -4.78 -2.67 5.16
C GLU A 60 -3.93 -2.57 6.44
N TYR A 61 -2.72 -3.13 6.42
CA TYR A 61 -1.76 -2.97 7.52
C TYR A 61 -1.44 -1.50 7.78
N LEU A 62 -1.12 -0.72 6.74
CA LEU A 62 -0.84 0.72 6.88
C LEU A 62 -2.05 1.49 7.40
N ASN A 63 -3.27 1.09 7.04
CA ASN A 63 -4.48 1.72 7.54
C ASN A 63 -4.72 1.50 9.03
N GLN A 64 -4.29 0.36 9.57
CA GLN A 64 -4.36 0.04 11.00
C GLN A 64 -3.18 0.63 11.77
N PHE A 65 -2.00 0.67 11.15
CA PHE A 65 -0.77 1.16 11.77
C PHE A 65 -0.71 2.69 11.85
N LEU A 66 -1.13 3.39 10.78
CA LEU A 66 -1.06 4.84 10.70
C LEU A 66 -2.34 5.48 11.23
N VAL A 67 -2.19 6.43 12.14
CA VAL A 67 -3.30 7.28 12.59
C VAL A 67 -3.67 8.33 11.52
N LEU A 68 -4.87 8.88 11.60
CA LEU A 68 -5.41 9.82 10.60
C LEU A 68 -4.47 11.01 10.30
N ARG A 69 -3.86 11.61 11.33
CA ARG A 69 -2.91 12.72 11.15
C ARG A 69 -1.68 12.31 10.33
N THR A 70 -1.16 11.10 10.53
CA THR A 70 -0.03 10.57 9.76
C THR A 70 -0.42 10.25 8.32
N LYS A 71 -1.65 9.75 8.11
CA LYS A 71 -2.23 9.58 6.78
C LYS A 71 -2.34 10.90 6.01
N ASN A 72 -2.78 11.97 6.68
CA ASN A 72 -2.85 13.30 6.08
C ASN A 72 -1.46 13.86 5.75
N LEU A 73 -0.48 13.68 6.64
CA LEU A 73 0.92 14.07 6.38
C LEU A 73 1.49 13.35 5.14
N LEU A 74 1.25 12.04 5.03
CA LEU A 74 1.64 11.28 3.83
C LEU A 74 0.93 11.78 2.58
N ALA A 75 -0.35 12.14 2.67
CA ALA A 75 -1.09 12.67 1.52
C ALA A 75 -0.52 14.01 1.03
N VAL A 76 -0.07 14.89 1.93
CA VAL A 76 0.62 16.13 1.56
C VAL A 76 1.99 15.83 0.98
N LEU A 77 2.76 14.96 1.63
CA LEU A 77 4.09 14.56 1.18
C LEU A 77 4.07 13.95 -0.23
N ALA A 78 3.12 13.05 -0.51
CA ALA A 78 3.00 12.38 -1.80
C ALA A 78 2.58 13.32 -2.95
N ARG A 79 2.00 14.49 -2.65
CA ARG A 79 1.70 15.54 -3.63
C ARG A 79 2.90 16.44 -3.93
N ASN A 80 3.93 16.41 -3.08
CA ASN A 80 5.15 17.18 -3.27
C ASN A 80 6.26 16.29 -3.86
N ASN A 81 6.42 16.37 -5.18
CA ASN A 81 7.38 15.53 -5.92
C ASN A 81 8.83 15.77 -5.50
N ASP A 82 9.18 17.00 -5.11
CA ASP A 82 10.53 17.36 -4.64
C ASP A 82 10.73 17.02 -3.15
N GLY A 83 9.73 16.41 -2.51
CA GLY A 83 9.71 16.16 -1.08
C GLY A 83 9.58 17.43 -0.24
N LEU A 84 9.58 17.26 1.08
CA LEU A 84 9.56 18.34 2.05
C LEU A 84 10.90 18.40 2.77
N SER A 85 11.40 19.59 3.10
CA SER A 85 12.51 19.67 4.06
C SER A 85 12.07 19.07 5.41
N ILE A 86 13.01 18.55 6.19
CA ILE A 86 12.70 18.04 7.54
C ILE A 86 12.03 19.14 8.39
N ALA A 87 12.48 20.40 8.26
CA ALA A 87 11.89 21.53 8.98
C ALA A 87 10.44 21.80 8.56
N ASP A 88 10.15 21.80 7.26
CA ASP A 88 8.80 22.01 6.73
C ASP A 88 7.86 20.87 7.16
N PHE A 89 8.34 19.63 7.08
CA PHE A 89 7.57 18.48 7.52
C PHE A 89 7.26 18.56 9.03
N ARG A 90 8.22 18.96 9.86
CA ARG A 90 8.01 19.15 11.30
C ARG A 90 6.96 20.23 11.57
N SER A 91 7.07 21.38 10.91
CA SER A 91 6.09 22.46 11.02
C SER A 91 4.69 22.00 10.63
N LEU A 92 4.59 21.24 9.52
CA LEU A 92 3.34 20.66 9.05
C LEU A 92 2.78 19.61 10.03
N ALA A 93 3.62 18.76 10.60
CA ALA A 93 3.20 17.76 11.59
C ALA A 93 2.57 18.42 12.82
N LEU A 94 3.18 19.49 13.32
CA LEU A 94 2.65 20.27 14.42
C LEU A 94 1.30 20.91 14.07
N SER A 95 1.15 21.47 12.86
CA SER A 95 -0.11 22.07 12.42
C SER A 95 -1.25 21.05 12.24
N PHE A 96 -0.92 19.78 11.94
CA PHE A 96 -1.84 18.65 11.96
C PHE A 96 -2.08 18.04 13.36
N GLY A 97 -1.57 18.66 14.42
CA GLY A 97 -1.80 18.21 15.80
C GLY A 97 -1.01 16.96 16.19
N VAL A 98 0.15 16.72 15.57
CA VAL A 98 1.14 15.78 16.10
C VAL A 98 1.85 16.45 17.29
N PRO A 99 1.86 15.85 18.49
CA PRO A 99 2.58 16.39 19.63
C PRO A 99 4.08 16.55 19.32
N PRO A 100 4.76 17.61 19.79
CA PRO A 100 6.17 17.86 19.49
C PRO A 100 7.09 16.65 19.72
N GLU A 101 6.89 15.94 20.82
CA GLU A 101 7.64 14.74 21.21
C GLU A 101 7.43 13.54 20.28
N ASN A 102 6.35 13.56 19.48
CA ASN A 102 5.97 12.48 18.57
C ASN A 102 6.30 12.79 17.10
N VAL A 103 6.83 13.97 16.77
CA VAL A 103 7.10 14.34 15.38
C VAL A 103 8.20 13.46 14.79
N ASP A 104 9.31 13.27 15.49
CA ASP A 104 10.42 12.42 15.01
C ASP A 104 10.04 10.93 14.98
N VAL A 105 9.17 10.50 15.89
CA VAL A 105 8.56 9.16 15.87
C VAL A 105 7.67 9.00 14.63
N THR A 106 6.91 10.04 14.26
CA THR A 106 6.06 10.03 13.07
C THR A 106 6.88 9.92 11.79
N ILE A 107 7.98 10.68 11.68
CA ILE A 107 8.93 10.59 10.56
C ILE A 107 9.53 9.17 10.51
N SER A 108 9.97 8.65 11.65
CA SER A 108 10.54 7.30 11.73
C SER A 108 9.53 6.23 11.32
N ALA A 109 8.27 6.35 11.74
CA ALA A 109 7.21 5.41 11.42
C ALA A 109 6.93 5.35 9.90
N ILE A 110 6.85 6.50 9.22
CA ILE A 110 6.61 6.52 7.77
C ILE A 110 7.82 6.01 6.96
N VAL A 111 9.04 6.18 7.48
CA VAL A 111 10.26 5.64 6.88
C VAL A 111 10.35 4.12 7.09
N GLN A 112 10.11 3.63 8.29
CA GLN A 112 10.10 2.20 8.60
C GLN A 112 8.99 1.45 7.85
N ALA A 113 7.85 2.10 7.64
CA ALA A 113 6.75 1.58 6.81
C ALA A 113 7.05 1.65 5.30
N ASN A 114 8.25 2.08 4.90
CA ASN A 114 8.68 2.27 3.51
C ASN A 114 7.73 3.18 2.70
N CYS A 115 7.03 4.10 3.37
CA CYS A 115 6.17 5.11 2.73
C CYS A 115 6.95 6.38 2.36
N ALA A 116 8.05 6.63 3.07
CA ALA A 116 8.96 7.73 2.79
C ALA A 116 10.42 7.31 2.97
N HIS A 117 11.35 8.11 2.45
CA HIS A 117 12.77 8.00 2.73
C HIS A 117 13.37 9.39 2.90
N ILE A 118 14.56 9.47 3.51
CA ILE A 118 15.27 10.73 3.75
C ILE A 118 16.47 10.81 2.81
N GLN A 119 16.57 11.90 2.06
CA GLN A 119 17.70 12.21 1.20
C GLN A 119 17.97 13.71 1.25
N ASN A 120 19.23 14.11 1.44
CA ASN A 120 19.66 15.53 1.45
C ASN A 120 18.80 16.42 2.36
N GLU A 121 18.54 15.98 3.60
CA GLU A 121 17.68 16.68 4.58
C GLU A 121 16.22 16.91 4.14
N ARG A 122 15.77 16.17 3.12
CA ARG A 122 14.39 16.16 2.66
C ARG A 122 13.78 14.79 2.89
N ILE A 123 12.50 14.80 3.20
CA ILE A 123 11.66 13.61 3.28
C ILE A 123 10.96 13.51 1.93
N LEU A 124 11.09 12.38 1.26
CA LEU A 124 10.50 12.10 -0.04
C LEU A 124 9.57 10.90 0.05
N SER A 125 8.44 10.96 -0.64
CA SER A 125 7.55 9.79 -0.73
C SER A 125 8.20 8.70 -1.58
N THR A 126 8.10 7.44 -1.15
CA THR A 126 8.45 6.29 -1.99
C THR A 126 7.32 5.99 -2.98
N VAL A 127 7.58 5.09 -3.93
CA VAL A 127 6.54 4.54 -4.81
C VAL A 127 5.40 3.90 -4.02
N LEU A 128 5.74 3.13 -2.96
CA LEU A 128 4.74 2.53 -2.07
C LEU A 128 3.91 3.60 -1.35
N GLY A 129 4.55 4.65 -0.83
CA GLY A 129 3.85 5.77 -0.18
C GLY A 129 2.89 6.50 -1.11
N GLN A 130 3.32 6.75 -2.36
CA GLN A 130 2.48 7.36 -3.39
C GLN A 130 1.29 6.46 -3.73
N ARG A 131 1.52 5.17 -3.96
CA ARG A 131 0.47 4.18 -4.23
C ARG A 131 -0.50 4.05 -3.06
N TYR A 132 0.01 4.03 -1.83
CA TYR A 132 -0.84 4.01 -0.64
C TYR A 132 -1.75 5.25 -0.60
N VAL A 133 -1.22 6.46 -0.84
CA VAL A 133 -2.03 7.68 -0.87
C VAL A 133 -3.07 7.66 -1.99
N GLN A 134 -2.72 7.17 -3.18
CA GLN A 134 -3.60 7.18 -4.36
C GLN A 134 -4.73 6.15 -4.28
N VAL A 135 -4.45 4.96 -3.73
CA VAL A 135 -5.33 3.80 -3.88
C VAL A 135 -5.71 3.16 -2.53
N GLY A 136 -4.85 3.27 -1.52
CA GLY A 136 -5.01 2.60 -0.23
C GLY A 136 -5.58 3.51 0.89
N LEU A 137 -5.45 4.83 0.75
CA LEU A 137 -5.85 5.80 1.75
C LEU A 137 -7.37 5.92 1.78
N ARG A 138 -7.98 5.40 2.84
CA ARG A 138 -9.39 5.64 3.15
C ARG A 138 -9.43 6.65 4.29
N LEU A 139 -9.79 7.88 3.96
CA LEU A 139 -10.14 8.88 4.96
C LEU A 139 -11.56 8.52 5.42
N ALA A 140 -11.67 8.00 6.64
CA ALA A 140 -12.92 7.64 7.29
C ALA A 140 -13.73 8.87 7.67
#